data_AF-A0A9D7FMV4-F1
#
_entry.id   AF-A0A9D7FMV4-F1
#
_cell.length_a   1.000
_cell.length_b   1.000
_cell.length_c   1.000
_cell.angle_alpha   90.00
_cell.angle_beta   90.00
_cell.angle_gamma   90.00
#
_symmetry.space_group_name_H-M   'P 1'
#
loop_
_entity.id
_entity.type
_entity.pdbx_description
1 polymer ?
#
loop_
_entity_poly.entity_id
_entity_poly.type
_entity_poly.pdbx_seq_one_letter_code
_entity_poly.pdbx_strand_id
1 'polypeptide(L)'
;MSKTLSYQKFELGKSISQAEIDFFNKYGFIHYKNFITPERAQTVSAAIDEKQKEIIAKGIQKINGIPIKFGEDENSEPIIQRFPYTSQNVPEVAKLYDDPRLENLKELVPDAGYPRRIGLNEKDGVVANHYVNTGNSNYKQLGWHTDVARDFLLGKGMYPMLNVGIYLTDSNPENGGLRTLPGTHKQNGFQTMFKKLQVLNTKEDPNEVSMEAEVGDLCVHDGRLWHRVAMSPHVGKKSHRRVMYVSLLSGPTDERNEKSKTPFYLRFLRLAK
;
A
#
# COMPACT_ATOMS: atom_id res chain seq x y z
N MET A 1 12.93 17.88 -10.13
CA MET A 1 11.90 18.28 -9.14
C MET A 1 10.60 17.63 -9.54
N SER A 2 10.05 16.75 -8.71
CA SER A 2 8.74 16.12 -8.93
C SER A 2 7.68 17.21 -9.09
N LYS A 3 6.76 17.06 -10.04
CA LYS A 3 5.65 18.01 -10.19
C LYS A 3 4.68 17.75 -9.03
N THR A 4 4.63 18.65 -8.06
CA THR A 4 3.52 18.69 -7.11
C THR A 4 2.29 19.17 -7.88
N LEU A 5 1.48 18.23 -8.37
CA LEU A 5 0.18 18.57 -8.90
C LEU A 5 -0.67 18.99 -7.69
N SER A 6 -1.09 20.25 -7.63
CA SER A 6 -2.19 20.59 -6.72
C SER A 6 -3.45 19.90 -7.26
N TYR A 7 -4.01 19.00 -6.45
CA TYR A 7 -5.17 18.21 -6.82
C TYR A 7 -6.25 18.29 -5.74
N GLN A 8 -7.50 18.10 -6.16
CA GLN A 8 -8.64 18.09 -5.26
C GLN A 8 -8.54 16.91 -4.28
N LYS A 9 -8.66 17.23 -2.99
CA LYS A 9 -8.79 16.25 -1.91
C LYS A 9 -10.25 16.23 -1.45
N PHE A 10 -10.72 15.07 -1.02
CA PHE A 10 -12.11 14.82 -0.66
C PHE A 10 -12.22 14.42 0.81
N GLU A 11 -13.43 14.22 1.31
CA GLU A 11 -13.71 13.56 2.59
C GLU A 11 -14.55 12.32 2.30
N LEU A 12 -14.14 11.17 2.82
CA LEU A 12 -14.86 9.93 2.54
C LEU A 12 -16.19 9.94 3.30
N GLY A 13 -17.28 10.02 2.54
CA GLY A 13 -18.65 10.11 3.07
C GLY A 13 -19.36 8.76 3.11
N LYS A 14 -20.70 8.84 3.20
CA LYS A 14 -21.62 7.67 3.17
C LYS A 14 -21.90 7.14 1.76
N SER A 15 -21.38 7.79 0.73
CA SER A 15 -21.52 7.46 -0.69
C SER A 15 -20.36 8.10 -1.46
N ILE A 16 -20.06 7.64 -2.68
CA ILE A 16 -19.09 8.30 -3.56
C ILE A 16 -19.85 9.21 -4.55
N SER A 17 -19.52 10.49 -4.55
CA SER A 17 -20.11 11.46 -5.48
C SER A 17 -19.63 11.28 -6.91
N GLN A 18 -20.38 11.82 -7.88
CA GLN A 18 -19.95 11.84 -9.28
C GLN A 18 -18.60 12.57 -9.46
N ALA A 19 -18.35 13.64 -8.69
CA ALA A 19 -17.08 14.36 -8.75
C ALA A 19 -15.88 13.49 -8.31
N GLU A 20 -16.07 12.65 -7.29
CA GLU A 20 -15.06 11.68 -6.84
C GLU A 20 -14.82 10.60 -7.91
N ILE A 21 -15.90 10.07 -8.51
CA ILE A 21 -15.83 9.10 -9.60
C ILE A 21 -15.09 9.70 -10.81
N ASP A 22 -15.43 10.92 -11.23
CA ASP A 22 -14.81 11.60 -12.36
C ASP A 22 -13.33 11.90 -12.10
N PHE A 23 -12.99 12.31 -10.88
CA PHE A 23 -11.62 12.53 -10.45
C PHE A 23 -10.82 11.22 -10.51
N PHE A 24 -11.33 10.16 -9.89
CA PHE A 24 -10.69 8.84 -9.87
C PHE A 24 -10.54 8.28 -11.29
N ASN A 25 -11.59 8.37 -12.10
CA ASN A 25 -11.53 7.96 -13.49
C ASN A 25 -10.50 8.77 -14.27
N LYS A 26 -10.37 10.08 -14.05
CA LYS A 26 -9.38 10.91 -14.75
C LYS A 26 -7.94 10.54 -14.37
N TYR A 27 -7.64 10.43 -13.08
CA TYR A 27 -6.25 10.36 -12.60
C TYR A 27 -5.79 8.97 -12.14
N GLY A 28 -6.72 8.07 -11.82
CA GLY A 28 -6.44 6.71 -11.36
C GLY A 28 -6.13 6.61 -9.88
N PHE A 29 -6.27 7.71 -9.15
CA PHE A 29 -6.16 7.77 -7.69
C PHE A 29 -7.19 8.74 -7.13
N ILE A 30 -7.45 8.65 -5.84
CA ILE A 30 -8.25 9.59 -5.06
C ILE A 30 -7.68 9.70 -3.65
N HIS A 31 -7.86 10.87 -3.03
CA HIS A 31 -7.31 11.19 -1.72
C HIS A 31 -8.42 11.76 -0.82
N TYR A 32 -8.62 11.11 0.32
CA TYR A 32 -9.54 11.50 1.38
C TYR A 32 -8.78 12.02 2.60
N LYS A 33 -9.08 13.25 3.00
CA LYS A 33 -8.54 13.86 4.22
C LYS A 33 -9.22 13.31 5.46
N ASN A 34 -8.47 13.27 6.57
CA ASN A 34 -9.02 13.07 7.91
C ASN A 34 -9.92 11.82 8.04
N PHE A 35 -9.54 10.71 7.38
CA PHE A 35 -10.32 9.48 7.45
C PHE A 35 -10.35 8.93 8.88
N ILE A 36 -9.20 8.97 9.56
CA ILE A 36 -9.09 8.75 11.01
C ILE A 36 -8.42 9.95 11.68
N THR A 37 -8.61 10.11 12.98
CA THR A 37 -7.94 11.17 13.73
C THR A 37 -6.45 10.85 13.97
N PRO A 38 -5.59 11.86 14.20
CA PRO A 38 -4.20 11.64 14.57
C PRO A 38 -4.02 10.76 15.83
N GLU A 39 -4.88 10.91 16.82
CA GLU A 39 -4.86 10.11 18.06
C GLU A 39 -5.18 8.64 17.78
N ARG A 40 -6.10 8.38 16.84
CA ARG A 40 -6.42 7.03 16.39
C ARG A 40 -5.24 6.43 15.63
N ALA A 41 -4.59 7.20 14.77
CA ALA A 41 -3.39 6.76 14.05
C ALA A 41 -2.22 6.43 15.00
N GLN A 42 -2.04 7.23 16.06
CA GLN A 42 -1.03 6.98 17.09
C GLN A 42 -1.35 5.69 17.88
N THR A 43 -2.61 5.51 18.28
CA THR A 43 -3.07 4.29 18.99
C THR A 43 -2.81 3.04 18.15
N VAL A 44 -3.16 3.08 16.87
CA VAL A 44 -2.92 1.97 15.93
C VAL A 44 -1.42 1.71 15.75
N SER A 45 -0.62 2.77 15.61
CA SER A 45 0.84 2.67 15.51
C SER A 45 1.45 1.98 16.72
N ALA A 46 1.04 2.38 17.93
CA ALA A 46 1.52 1.79 19.18
C ALA A 46 1.14 0.31 19.31
N ALA A 47 -0.08 -0.06 18.92
CA ALA A 47 -0.53 -1.46 18.93
C ALA A 47 0.26 -2.33 17.92
N ILE A 48 0.58 -1.79 16.74
CA ILE A 48 1.48 -2.45 15.79
C ILE A 48 2.88 -2.62 16.40
N ASP A 49 3.39 -1.60 17.09
CA ASP A 49 4.70 -1.62 17.76
C ASP A 49 4.78 -2.66 18.88
N GLU A 50 3.71 -2.83 19.66
CA GLU A 50 3.62 -3.86 20.67
C GLU A 50 3.60 -5.25 20.03
N LYS A 51 2.75 -5.47 19.01
CA LYS A 51 2.63 -6.77 18.35
C LYS A 51 3.91 -7.17 17.64
N GLN A 52 4.64 -6.24 16.99
CA GLN A 52 5.88 -6.60 16.31
C GLN A 52 6.94 -7.15 17.27
N LYS A 53 7.03 -6.64 18.51
CA LYS A 53 7.95 -7.15 19.52
C LYS A 53 7.68 -8.62 19.83
N GLU A 54 6.40 -8.98 19.98
CA GLU A 54 5.97 -10.37 20.18
C GLU A 54 6.35 -11.26 18.99
N ILE A 55 6.06 -10.81 17.76
CA ILE A 55 6.34 -11.56 16.52
C ILE A 55 7.84 -11.79 16.34
N ILE A 56 8.67 -10.77 16.59
CA ILE A 56 10.13 -10.86 16.53
C ILE A 56 10.65 -11.82 17.60
N ALA A 57 10.21 -11.68 18.85
CA ALA A 57 10.64 -12.54 19.96
C ALA A 57 10.29 -14.02 19.73
N LYS A 58 9.14 -14.30 19.10
CA LYS A 58 8.71 -15.66 18.72
C LYS A 58 9.40 -16.19 17.45
N GLY A 59 10.22 -15.37 16.77
CA GLY A 59 10.92 -15.76 15.54
C GLY A 59 10.00 -16.05 14.35
N ILE A 60 8.77 -15.51 14.34
CA ILE A 60 7.78 -15.80 13.30
C ILE A 60 8.23 -15.16 11.98
N GLN A 61 8.46 -15.96 10.94
CA GLN A 61 9.03 -15.49 9.67
C GLN A 61 8.00 -15.14 8.58
N LYS A 62 6.76 -15.60 8.73
CA LYS A 62 5.69 -15.46 7.74
C LYS A 62 4.32 -15.63 8.39
N ILE A 63 3.29 -15.05 7.78
CA ILE A 63 1.89 -15.17 8.20
C ILE A 63 1.06 -15.52 6.96
N ASN A 64 0.22 -16.55 7.06
CA ASN A 64 -0.58 -17.08 5.95
C ASN A 64 0.20 -17.31 4.64
N GLY A 65 1.43 -17.82 4.81
CA GLY A 65 2.38 -18.05 3.71
C GLY A 65 3.09 -16.80 3.18
N ILE A 66 2.71 -15.59 3.58
CA ILE A 66 3.36 -14.34 3.15
C ILE A 66 4.51 -13.99 4.09
N PRO A 67 5.75 -13.82 3.59
CA PRO A 67 6.90 -13.48 4.43
C PRO A 67 6.76 -12.10 5.07
N ILE A 68 7.21 -12.01 6.32
CA ILE A 68 7.45 -10.73 6.99
C ILE A 68 8.76 -10.15 6.47
N LYS A 69 8.81 -8.83 6.23
CA LYS A 69 10.10 -8.14 5.98
C LYS A 69 10.57 -7.45 7.24
N PHE A 70 11.74 -7.88 7.71
CA PHE A 70 12.43 -7.28 8.85
C PHE A 70 13.48 -6.29 8.38
N GLY A 71 13.83 -5.36 9.26
CA GLY A 71 14.94 -4.43 9.11
C GLY A 71 15.35 -3.89 10.47
N GLU A 72 16.09 -2.79 10.47
CA GLU A 72 16.57 -2.12 11.67
C GLU A 72 16.18 -0.64 11.65
N ASP A 73 15.86 -0.10 12.82
CA ASP A 73 15.63 1.33 13.01
C ASP A 73 16.95 2.12 13.13
N GLU A 74 16.87 3.41 13.46
CA GLU A 74 18.04 4.28 13.67
C GLU A 74 18.94 3.87 14.84
N ASN A 75 18.45 3.06 15.76
CA ASN A 75 19.16 2.58 16.94
C ASN A 75 19.71 1.16 16.73
N SER A 76 19.60 0.60 15.52
CA SER A 76 19.90 -0.81 15.20
C SER A 76 18.99 -1.82 15.90
N GLU A 77 17.81 -1.37 16.36
CA GLU A 77 16.81 -2.27 16.94
C GLU A 77 16.03 -2.97 15.83
N PRO A 78 15.75 -4.28 15.96
CA PRO A 78 15.01 -5.03 14.96
C PRO A 78 13.56 -4.55 14.88
N ILE A 79 13.10 -4.26 13.66
CA ILE A 79 11.74 -3.83 13.37
C ILE A 79 11.12 -4.64 12.22
N ILE A 80 9.79 -4.68 12.18
CA ILE A 80 9.04 -5.17 11.03
C ILE A 80 8.75 -4.01 10.07
N GLN A 81 9.38 -4.03 8.90
CA GLN A 81 9.17 -3.03 7.85
C GLN A 81 7.98 -3.32 6.95
N ARG A 82 7.60 -4.61 6.83
CA ARG A 82 6.39 -5.03 6.14
C ARG A 82 5.73 -6.16 6.93
N PHE A 83 4.62 -5.85 7.56
CA PHE A 83 3.83 -6.77 8.37
C PHE A 83 2.58 -7.18 7.58
N PRO A 84 2.50 -8.37 6.97
CA PRO A 84 1.28 -8.85 6.30
C PRO A 84 0.23 -9.33 7.30
N TYR A 85 -1.05 -9.38 6.89
CA TYR A 85 -2.17 -9.78 7.73
C TYR A 85 -2.23 -9.07 9.09
N THR A 86 -1.85 -7.79 9.15
CA THR A 86 -1.79 -7.04 10.41
C THR A 86 -3.15 -6.97 11.08
N SER A 87 -4.25 -6.86 10.33
CA SER A 87 -5.61 -6.86 10.87
C SER A 87 -5.99 -8.16 11.59
N GLN A 88 -5.40 -9.31 11.24
CA GLN A 88 -5.66 -10.58 11.95
C GLN A 88 -4.85 -10.69 13.26
N ASN A 89 -3.81 -9.87 13.41
CA ASN A 89 -2.85 -9.95 14.50
C ASN A 89 -2.95 -8.76 15.48
N VAL A 90 -3.53 -7.64 15.03
CA VAL A 90 -3.63 -6.38 15.79
C VAL A 90 -5.09 -5.92 15.79
N PRO A 91 -5.83 -6.06 16.91
CA PRO A 91 -7.24 -5.70 17.00
C PRO A 91 -7.55 -4.24 16.64
N GLU A 92 -6.65 -3.31 16.95
CA GLU A 92 -6.78 -1.89 16.64
C GLU A 92 -6.79 -1.64 15.13
N VAL A 93 -6.02 -2.44 14.38
CA VAL A 93 -6.00 -2.43 12.92
C VAL A 93 -7.29 -3.05 12.38
N ALA A 94 -7.76 -4.17 12.93
CA ALA A 94 -9.02 -4.80 12.52
C ALA A 94 -10.20 -3.80 12.60
N LYS A 95 -10.30 -3.09 13.73
CA LYS A 95 -11.35 -2.09 14.00
C LYS A 95 -11.40 -0.93 13.00
N LEU A 96 -10.32 -0.65 12.26
CA LEU A 96 -10.36 0.35 11.19
C LEU A 96 -11.19 -0.10 9.99
N TYR A 97 -11.23 -1.41 9.74
CA TYR A 97 -11.94 -2.01 8.62
C TYR A 97 -13.40 -2.35 8.93
N ASP A 98 -13.83 -2.13 10.18
CA ASP A 98 -15.25 -2.13 10.58
C ASP A 98 -15.95 -0.80 10.19
N ASP A 99 -15.20 0.21 9.73
CA ASP A 99 -15.78 1.50 9.31
C ASP A 99 -16.60 1.32 8.01
N PRO A 100 -17.93 1.56 8.05
CA PRO A 100 -18.80 1.31 6.90
C PRO A 100 -18.49 2.22 5.71
N ARG A 101 -17.76 3.33 5.91
CA ARG A 101 -17.37 4.21 4.79
C ARG A 101 -16.43 3.54 3.80
N LEU A 102 -15.64 2.55 4.24
CA LEU A 102 -14.74 1.80 3.36
C LEU A 102 -15.49 0.96 2.32
N GLU A 103 -16.73 0.55 2.64
CA GLU A 103 -17.57 -0.20 1.71
C GLU A 103 -17.97 0.65 0.50
N ASN A 104 -18.09 1.96 0.66
CA ASN A 104 -18.42 2.89 -0.43
C ASN A 104 -17.33 2.92 -1.52
N LEU A 105 -16.07 2.63 -1.16
CA LEU A 105 -14.97 2.56 -2.12
C LEU A 105 -15.19 1.48 -3.20
N LYS A 106 -16.10 0.52 -2.98
CA LYS A 106 -16.51 -0.47 -3.99
C LYS A 106 -17.13 0.17 -5.22
N GLU A 107 -17.66 1.38 -5.13
CA GLU A 107 -18.18 2.12 -6.27
C GLU A 107 -17.08 2.50 -7.27
N LEU A 108 -15.82 2.64 -6.79
CA LEU A 108 -14.66 2.96 -7.62
C LEU A 108 -14.06 1.74 -8.35
N VAL A 109 -14.47 0.52 -7.99
CA VAL A 109 -13.94 -0.71 -8.61
C VAL A 109 -14.72 -0.99 -9.90
N PRO A 110 -14.04 -1.08 -11.06
CA PRO A 110 -14.69 -1.51 -12.29
C PRO A 110 -15.40 -2.85 -12.12
N ASP A 111 -16.57 -3.00 -12.74
CA ASP A 111 -17.25 -4.28 -12.79
C ASP A 111 -16.51 -5.25 -13.71
N ALA A 112 -16.15 -6.41 -13.19
CA ALA A 112 -15.56 -7.52 -13.94
C ALA A 112 -16.39 -8.80 -13.85
N GLY A 113 -17.66 -8.72 -13.41
CA GLY A 113 -18.51 -9.89 -13.22
C GLY A 113 -18.18 -10.69 -11.94
N TYR A 114 -17.48 -10.06 -10.98
CA TYR A 114 -17.15 -10.66 -9.69
C TYR A 114 -17.57 -9.75 -8.53
N PRO A 115 -17.92 -10.31 -7.36
CA PRO A 115 -18.20 -9.54 -6.16
C PRO A 115 -17.02 -8.62 -5.80
N ARG A 116 -17.36 -7.36 -5.47
CA ARG A 116 -16.42 -6.36 -4.99
C ARG A 116 -16.24 -6.49 -3.48
N ARG A 117 -15.01 -6.66 -3.02
CA ARG A 117 -14.73 -6.97 -1.61
C ARG A 117 -13.38 -6.43 -1.15
N ILE A 118 -13.27 -6.11 0.13
CA ILE A 118 -12.00 -5.77 0.77
C ILE A 118 -11.28 -7.08 1.07
N GLY A 119 -10.08 -7.24 0.52
CA GLY A 119 -9.27 -8.45 0.62
C GLY A 119 -8.57 -8.63 1.97
N LEU A 120 -9.30 -8.56 3.10
CA LEU A 120 -8.72 -8.68 4.44
C LEU A 120 -8.01 -10.03 4.65
N ASN A 121 -8.50 -11.09 4.00
CA ASN A 121 -7.97 -12.46 4.08
C ASN A 121 -7.35 -12.93 2.76
N GLU A 122 -7.22 -12.03 1.78
CA GLU A 122 -6.77 -12.37 0.43
C GLU A 122 -5.42 -11.71 0.12
N LYS A 123 -4.68 -12.29 -0.83
CA LYS A 123 -3.38 -11.78 -1.27
C LYS A 123 -2.34 -11.63 -0.15
N ASP A 124 -2.21 -10.43 0.43
CA ASP A 124 -1.30 -10.14 1.54
C ASP A 124 -2.04 -9.70 2.82
N GLY A 125 -3.38 -9.69 2.78
CA GLY A 125 -4.24 -9.11 3.79
C GLY A 125 -4.03 -7.60 3.92
N VAL A 126 -4.24 -7.08 5.13
CA VAL A 126 -3.80 -5.74 5.51
C VAL A 126 -2.29 -5.77 5.75
N VAL A 127 -1.55 -4.91 5.07
CA VAL A 127 -0.10 -4.80 5.19
C VAL A 127 0.27 -3.47 5.84
N ALA A 128 0.74 -3.50 7.09
CA ALA A 128 1.40 -2.34 7.69
C ALA A 128 2.83 -2.22 7.17
N ASN A 129 3.16 -1.10 6.53
CA ASN A 129 4.51 -0.78 6.10
C ASN A 129 5.11 0.27 7.02
N HIS A 130 6.34 0.02 7.47
CA HIS A 130 7.16 0.96 8.21
C HIS A 130 8.46 1.20 7.43
N TYR A 131 8.49 2.33 6.73
CA TYR A 131 9.66 2.76 5.97
C TYR A 131 10.61 3.50 6.91
N VAL A 132 11.87 3.07 6.94
CA VAL A 132 12.96 3.74 7.64
C VAL A 132 14.19 3.69 6.73
N ASN A 133 14.85 4.83 6.52
CA ASN A 133 16.10 4.93 5.80
C ASN A 133 17.29 4.85 6.77
N THR A 134 17.81 3.63 6.99
CA THR A 134 19.04 3.36 7.78
C THR A 134 20.03 2.54 6.96
N GLY A 135 21.32 2.51 7.28
CA GLY A 135 22.31 1.72 6.51
C GLY A 135 21.87 0.28 6.20
N ASN A 136 21.23 -0.37 7.18
CA ASN A 136 20.82 -1.78 7.14
C ASN A 136 19.35 -2.02 6.73
N SER A 137 18.58 -0.97 6.45
CA SER A 137 17.18 -1.12 6.03
C SER A 137 17.06 -1.68 4.61
N ASN A 138 16.31 -2.77 4.45
CA ASN A 138 16.02 -3.41 3.17
C ASN A 138 14.66 -2.97 2.57
N TYR A 139 14.01 -1.98 3.17
CA TYR A 139 12.69 -1.49 2.75
C TYR A 139 12.57 0.03 2.89
N LYS A 140 13.41 0.75 2.13
CA LYS A 140 13.51 2.22 2.13
C LYS A 140 12.69 2.87 1.01
N GLN A 141 12.47 2.11 -0.07
CA GLN A 141 11.82 2.54 -1.29
C GLN A 141 11.23 1.32 -2.01
N LEU A 142 10.41 1.58 -3.01
CA LEU A 142 9.89 0.57 -3.92
C LEU A 142 9.87 1.16 -5.33
N GLY A 143 10.51 0.51 -6.29
CA GLY A 143 10.58 1.03 -7.66
C GLY A 143 9.21 1.04 -8.35
N TRP A 144 9.18 1.61 -9.55
CA TRP A 144 7.99 1.70 -10.38
C TRP A 144 7.37 0.34 -10.64
N HIS A 145 6.08 0.20 -10.35
CA HIS A 145 5.33 -1.01 -10.61
C HIS A 145 3.84 -0.73 -10.80
N THR A 146 3.13 -1.77 -11.24
CA THR A 146 1.67 -1.86 -11.20
C THR A 146 1.32 -3.12 -10.42
N ASP A 147 0.37 -3.06 -9.51
CA ASP A 147 0.03 -4.19 -8.66
C ASP A 147 -0.58 -5.37 -9.43
N VAL A 148 -1.25 -5.11 -10.56
CA VAL A 148 -1.83 -6.18 -11.40
C VAL A 148 -0.78 -6.97 -12.19
N ALA A 149 0.42 -6.41 -12.38
CA ALA A 149 1.49 -7.11 -13.10
C ALA A 149 1.95 -8.35 -12.36
N ARG A 150 1.95 -8.29 -11.01
CA ARG A 150 2.20 -9.45 -10.17
C ARG A 150 1.20 -10.57 -10.47
N ASP A 151 -0.09 -10.25 -10.50
CA ASP A 151 -1.14 -11.24 -10.71
C ASP A 151 -1.00 -11.90 -12.09
N PHE A 152 -0.75 -11.10 -13.13
CA PHE A 152 -0.50 -11.59 -14.48
C PHE A 152 0.71 -12.54 -14.56
N LEU A 153 1.84 -12.17 -13.93
CA LEU A 153 3.03 -13.02 -13.86
C LEU A 153 2.80 -14.33 -13.10
N LEU A 154 1.77 -14.39 -12.24
CA LEU A 154 1.34 -15.60 -11.54
C LEU A 154 0.33 -16.43 -12.33
N GLY A 155 0.11 -16.12 -13.62
CA GLY A 155 -0.87 -16.79 -14.48
C GLY A 155 -2.32 -16.46 -14.11
N LYS A 156 -2.55 -15.43 -13.29
CA LYS A 156 -3.89 -14.93 -12.97
C LYS A 156 -4.29 -13.86 -13.98
N GLY A 157 -5.59 -13.65 -14.17
CA GLY A 157 -6.09 -12.54 -14.98
C GLY A 157 -5.74 -11.17 -14.36
N MET A 158 -5.70 -10.12 -15.19
CA MET A 158 -5.60 -8.73 -14.73
C MET A 158 -6.98 -8.24 -14.28
N TYR A 159 -7.43 -8.71 -13.13
CA TYR A 159 -8.71 -8.34 -12.55
C TYR A 159 -8.66 -6.95 -11.92
N PRO A 160 -9.78 -6.19 -11.91
CA PRO A 160 -9.84 -4.92 -11.21
C PRO A 160 -9.44 -5.03 -9.75
N MET A 161 -8.54 -4.14 -9.35
CA MET A 161 -8.04 -4.03 -8.00
C MET A 161 -7.72 -2.58 -7.69
N LEU A 162 -8.13 -2.12 -6.51
CA LEU A 162 -7.66 -0.87 -5.94
C LEU A 162 -6.77 -1.18 -4.73
N ASN A 163 -5.84 -0.29 -4.46
CA ASN A 163 -5.01 -0.33 -3.29
C ASN A 163 -5.42 0.83 -2.37
N VAL A 164 -5.87 0.50 -1.15
CA VAL A 164 -6.42 1.44 -0.18
C VAL A 164 -5.40 1.63 0.94
N GLY A 165 -4.80 2.82 0.99
CA GLY A 165 -3.77 3.21 1.94
C GLY A 165 -4.30 4.09 3.07
N ILE A 166 -4.10 3.71 4.33
CA ILE A 166 -4.38 4.54 5.51
C ILE A 166 -3.05 5.00 6.11
N TYR A 167 -2.84 6.31 6.19
CA TYR A 167 -1.58 6.89 6.63
C TYR A 167 -1.55 7.05 8.14
N LEU A 168 -0.51 6.50 8.77
CA LEU A 168 -0.31 6.55 10.22
C LEU A 168 0.71 7.63 10.63
N THR A 169 1.43 8.18 9.66
CA THR A 169 2.31 9.34 9.80
C THR A 169 2.19 10.18 8.53
N ASP A 170 2.67 11.42 8.60
CA ASP A 170 2.81 12.26 7.40
C ASP A 170 3.72 11.60 6.36
N SER A 171 3.39 11.82 5.10
CA SER A 171 4.13 11.39 3.92
C SER A 171 4.06 12.50 2.88
N ASN A 172 5.09 13.34 2.86
CA ASN A 172 5.24 14.48 1.95
C ASN A 172 6.45 14.27 1.02
N PRO A 173 6.62 15.06 -0.05
CA PRO A 173 7.67 14.85 -1.04
C PRO A 173 9.07 14.99 -0.44
N GLU A 174 9.21 15.84 0.57
CA GLU A 174 10.46 16.10 1.29
C GLU A 174 10.92 14.88 2.10
N ASN A 175 10.00 14.01 2.52
CA ASN A 175 10.30 12.80 3.28
C ASN A 175 10.17 11.49 2.46
N GLY A 176 10.08 11.60 1.12
CA GLY A 176 9.84 10.46 0.22
C GLY A 176 8.35 10.31 -0.13
N GLY A 177 7.81 9.09 -0.15
CA GLY A 177 6.36 8.88 -0.28
C GLY A 177 5.91 8.26 -1.59
N LEU A 178 4.60 8.07 -1.71
CA LEU A 178 3.99 7.52 -2.92
C LEU A 178 4.12 8.53 -4.07
N ARG A 179 4.55 8.03 -5.23
CA ARG A 179 4.59 8.75 -6.49
C ARG A 179 3.76 7.99 -7.50
N THR A 180 2.95 8.68 -8.27
CA THR A 180 2.10 8.09 -9.29
C THR A 180 2.35 8.73 -10.65
N LEU A 181 1.97 8.02 -11.72
CA LEU A 181 1.84 8.59 -13.06
C LEU A 181 0.36 8.68 -13.39
N PRO A 182 -0.30 9.83 -13.14
CA PRO A 182 -1.73 9.95 -13.29
C PRO A 182 -2.19 9.58 -14.71
N GLY A 183 -3.30 8.85 -14.80
CA GLY A 183 -3.87 8.41 -16.08
C GLY A 183 -3.30 7.12 -16.65
N THR A 184 -2.19 6.58 -16.11
CA THR A 184 -1.62 5.35 -16.67
C THR A 184 -2.47 4.10 -16.41
N HIS A 185 -3.43 4.15 -15.49
CA HIS A 185 -4.39 3.07 -15.25
C HIS A 185 -5.30 2.79 -16.46
N LYS A 186 -5.40 3.73 -17.41
CA LYS A 186 -6.15 3.58 -18.68
C LYS A 186 -5.33 2.97 -19.81
N GLN A 187 -4.06 2.69 -19.58
CA GLN A 187 -3.18 2.16 -20.63
C GLN A 187 -3.56 0.72 -21.00
N ASN A 188 -3.12 0.30 -22.18
CA ASN A 188 -3.29 -1.09 -22.61
C ASN A 188 -2.40 -2.04 -21.78
N GLY A 189 -2.71 -3.33 -21.81
CA GLY A 189 -2.02 -4.35 -21.02
C GLY A 189 -0.50 -4.38 -21.22
N PHE A 190 -0.01 -4.17 -22.44
CA PHE A 190 1.43 -4.13 -22.70
C PHE A 190 2.11 -2.99 -21.94
N GLN A 191 1.53 -1.79 -21.96
CA GLN A 191 2.05 -0.64 -21.22
C GLN A 191 1.92 -0.81 -19.70
N THR A 192 0.83 -1.40 -19.21
CA THR A 192 0.67 -1.75 -17.80
C THR A 192 1.79 -2.66 -17.31
N MET A 193 2.22 -3.61 -18.15
CA MET A 193 3.28 -4.56 -17.79
C MET A 193 4.69 -4.00 -17.98
N PHE A 194 4.94 -3.26 -19.08
CA PHE A 194 6.30 -3.03 -19.60
C PHE A 194 6.66 -1.56 -19.83
N LYS A 195 5.84 -0.57 -19.44
CA LYS A 195 6.22 0.86 -19.56
C LYS A 195 7.52 1.18 -18.80
N LYS A 196 7.80 0.49 -17.69
CA LYS A 196 9.05 0.55 -16.94
C LYS A 196 9.45 -0.86 -16.48
N LEU A 197 10.70 -1.02 -16.03
CA LEU A 197 11.14 -2.26 -15.37
C LEU A 197 10.45 -2.36 -13.99
N GLN A 198 9.50 -3.30 -13.87
CA GLN A 198 8.71 -3.56 -12.67
C GLN A 198 9.60 -3.71 -11.43
N VAL A 199 9.33 -2.92 -10.39
CA VAL A 199 10.01 -2.89 -9.08
C VAL A 199 11.49 -2.47 -9.12
N LEU A 200 12.22 -2.75 -10.21
CA LEU A 200 13.66 -2.47 -10.34
C LEU A 200 13.96 -1.02 -10.73
N ASN A 201 13.08 -0.37 -11.50
CA ASN A 201 13.29 1.03 -11.87
C ASN A 201 12.90 1.96 -10.71
N THR A 202 13.88 2.52 -10.03
CA THR A 202 13.68 3.44 -8.90
C THR A 202 13.84 4.92 -9.28
N LYS A 203 14.20 5.21 -10.55
CA LYS A 203 14.48 6.57 -11.03
C LYS A 203 13.22 7.41 -11.05
N GLU A 204 13.34 8.68 -10.68
CA GLU A 204 12.26 9.66 -10.79
C GLU A 204 11.75 9.77 -12.23
N ASP A 205 10.46 10.01 -12.40
CA ASP A 205 9.88 10.33 -13.71
C ASP A 205 9.52 11.83 -13.75
N PRO A 206 9.83 12.57 -14.82
CA PRO A 206 9.49 14.00 -14.93
C PRO A 206 7.98 14.29 -14.87
N ASN A 207 7.14 13.28 -15.08
CA ASN A 207 5.68 13.37 -14.99
C ASN A 207 5.13 12.75 -13.71
N GLU A 208 5.98 12.31 -12.78
CA GLU A 208 5.49 11.78 -11.51
C GLU A 208 4.84 12.88 -10.67
N VAL A 209 3.75 12.50 -10.03
CA VAL A 209 3.02 13.32 -9.07
C VAL A 209 3.18 12.71 -7.69
N SER A 210 3.51 13.53 -6.71
CA SER A 210 3.54 13.12 -5.31
C SER A 210 2.13 13.09 -4.73
N MET A 211 1.78 11.98 -4.09
CA MET A 211 0.59 11.90 -3.25
C MET A 211 0.98 12.26 -1.82
N GLU A 212 0.77 13.52 -1.48
CA GLU A 212 1.05 14.03 -0.14
C GLU A 212 -0.11 13.69 0.78
N ALA A 213 0.19 12.98 1.87
CA ALA A 213 -0.78 12.56 2.86
C ALA A 213 -0.30 12.99 4.24
N GLU A 214 -1.21 13.53 5.03
CA GLU A 214 -1.01 13.78 6.46
C GLU A 214 -1.45 12.55 7.25
N VAL A 215 -1.04 12.49 8.51
CA VAL A 215 -1.50 11.48 9.45
C VAL A 215 -3.05 11.42 9.47
N GLY A 216 -3.57 10.21 9.28
CA GLY A 216 -5.00 9.93 9.27
C GLY A 216 -5.68 10.05 7.90
N ASP A 217 -4.98 10.48 6.86
CA ASP A 217 -5.50 10.50 5.51
C ASP A 217 -5.64 9.08 4.92
N LEU A 218 -6.57 8.93 3.97
CA LEU A 218 -6.78 7.71 3.20
C LEU A 218 -6.57 8.00 1.70
N CYS A 219 -5.69 7.24 1.04
CA CYS A 219 -5.46 7.32 -0.39
C CYS A 219 -5.85 6.02 -1.08
N VAL A 220 -6.52 6.11 -2.22
CA VAL A 220 -6.84 4.95 -3.05
C VAL A 220 -6.21 5.12 -4.42
N HIS A 221 -5.63 4.07 -4.98
CA HIS A 221 -5.16 4.06 -6.37
C HIS A 221 -5.50 2.75 -7.08
N ASP A 222 -5.72 2.85 -8.39
CA ASP A 222 -5.94 1.71 -9.27
C ASP A 222 -4.67 0.85 -9.35
N GLY A 223 -4.80 -0.48 -9.26
CA GLY A 223 -3.68 -1.42 -9.35
C GLY A 223 -2.96 -1.43 -10.71
N ARG A 224 -3.53 -0.78 -11.73
CA ARG A 224 -2.88 -0.52 -13.04
C ARG A 224 -2.18 0.82 -13.10
N LEU A 225 -2.36 1.69 -12.11
CA LEU A 225 -1.65 2.95 -12.03
C LEU A 225 -0.17 2.67 -11.76
N TRP A 226 0.71 3.17 -12.63
CA TRP A 226 2.14 3.09 -12.39
C TRP A 226 2.47 3.96 -11.19
N HIS A 227 3.07 3.34 -10.19
CA HIS A 227 3.44 4.03 -8.96
C HIS A 227 4.76 3.50 -8.40
N ARG A 228 5.41 4.31 -7.57
CA ARG A 228 6.62 3.94 -6.83
C ARG A 228 6.55 4.55 -5.43
N VAL A 229 7.38 4.06 -4.52
CA VAL A 229 7.61 4.71 -3.23
C VAL A 229 9.00 5.31 -3.25
N ALA A 230 9.08 6.64 -3.25
CA ALA A 230 10.33 7.37 -3.17
C ALA A 230 11.00 7.15 -1.81
N MET A 231 12.34 7.00 -1.84
CA MET A 231 13.15 6.98 -0.62
C MET A 231 13.09 8.33 0.08
N SER A 232 13.14 8.33 1.40
CA SER A 232 13.35 9.58 2.14
C SER A 232 14.78 10.08 1.90
N PRO A 233 15.00 11.38 1.60
CA PRO A 233 16.33 11.96 1.56
C PRO A 233 16.96 12.07 2.95
N HIS A 234 16.17 11.93 4.02
CA HIS A 234 16.65 11.88 5.39
C HIS A 234 17.07 10.47 5.79
N VAL A 235 17.91 10.38 6.81
CA VAL A 235 18.37 9.13 7.43
C VAL A 235 17.89 9.06 8.88
N GLY A 236 17.62 7.85 9.36
CA GLY A 236 17.23 7.58 10.74
C GLY A 236 15.83 8.10 11.08
N LYS A 237 15.60 8.56 12.30
CA LYS A 237 14.27 8.93 12.82
C LYS A 237 13.44 9.83 11.90
N LYS A 238 14.07 10.83 11.27
CA LYS A 238 13.39 11.77 10.36
C LYS A 238 12.81 11.11 9.10
N SER A 239 13.32 9.95 8.73
CA SER A 239 12.89 9.20 7.53
C SER A 239 11.65 8.33 7.74
N HIS A 240 11.18 8.20 8.98
CA HIS A 240 10.10 7.29 9.34
C HIS A 240 8.81 7.66 8.62
N ARG A 241 8.22 6.67 7.94
CA ARG A 241 6.88 6.76 7.37
C ARG A 241 6.11 5.47 7.60
N ARG A 242 4.85 5.59 7.99
CA ARG A 242 3.97 4.45 8.26
C ARG A 242 2.66 4.58 7.48
N VAL A 243 2.33 3.51 6.77
CA VAL A 243 1.10 3.42 5.98
C VAL A 243 0.64 1.97 5.92
N MET A 244 -0.64 1.75 6.11
CA MET A 244 -1.27 0.44 5.95
C MET A 244 -1.93 0.35 4.58
N TYR A 245 -1.81 -0.78 3.91
CA TYR A 245 -2.46 -1.02 2.62
C TYR A 245 -3.34 -2.27 2.67
N VAL A 246 -4.50 -2.20 2.05
CA VAL A 246 -5.33 -3.37 1.73
C VAL A 246 -5.82 -3.28 0.29
N SER A 247 -5.99 -4.42 -0.35
CA SER A 247 -6.57 -4.45 -1.69
C SER A 247 -8.09 -4.49 -1.64
N LEU A 248 -8.74 -3.70 -2.48
CA LEU A 248 -10.15 -3.84 -2.84
C LEU A 248 -10.23 -4.57 -4.18
N LEU A 249 -10.94 -5.68 -4.25
CA LEU A 249 -10.82 -6.69 -5.31
C LEU A 249 -12.15 -6.93 -6.03
N SER A 250 -12.10 -7.14 -7.35
CA SER A 250 -13.18 -7.75 -8.13
C SER A 250 -12.57 -8.78 -9.08
N GLY A 251 -12.46 -10.02 -8.62
CA GLY A 251 -11.91 -11.15 -9.36
C GLY A 251 -12.08 -12.46 -8.57
N PRO A 252 -11.58 -13.59 -9.10
CA PRO A 252 -11.59 -14.87 -8.39
C PRO A 252 -11.01 -14.75 -6.97
N THR A 253 -11.57 -15.49 -6.03
CA THR A 253 -11.13 -15.50 -4.63
C THR A 253 -9.70 -16.02 -4.50
N ASP A 254 -8.87 -15.31 -3.74
CA ASP A 254 -7.47 -15.65 -3.44
C ASP A 254 -7.23 -15.62 -1.93
N GLU A 255 -8.08 -16.34 -1.18
CA GLU A 255 -8.01 -16.47 0.26
C GLU A 255 -6.76 -17.23 0.71
N ARG A 256 -6.22 -16.81 1.85
CA ARG A 256 -5.00 -17.38 2.40
C ARG A 256 -5.11 -17.55 3.91
N ASN A 257 -4.53 -18.63 4.37
CA ASN A 257 -4.52 -19.07 5.77
C ASN A 257 -3.15 -19.67 6.12
N GLU A 258 -3.02 -20.20 7.33
CA GLU A 258 -1.77 -20.75 7.86
C GLU A 258 -1.17 -21.88 7.00
N LYS A 259 -2.01 -22.58 6.22
CA LYS A 259 -1.61 -23.68 5.33
C LYS A 259 -1.21 -23.19 3.93
N SER A 260 -1.44 -21.92 3.60
CA SER A 260 -1.12 -21.38 2.28
C SER A 260 0.39 -21.37 2.01
N LYS A 261 0.76 -21.82 0.80
CA LYS A 261 2.16 -21.81 0.34
C LYS A 261 2.62 -20.37 0.06
N THR A 262 3.89 -20.09 0.32
CA THR A 262 4.51 -18.82 -0.08
C THR A 262 4.53 -18.70 -1.60
N PRO A 263 3.96 -17.62 -2.19
CA PRO A 263 4.04 -17.36 -3.62
C PRO A 263 5.48 -17.43 -4.13
N PHE A 264 5.66 -18.07 -5.29
CA PHE A 264 6.99 -18.38 -5.82
C PHE A 264 7.87 -17.13 -6.01
N TYR A 265 7.31 -16.05 -6.55
CA TYR A 265 8.02 -14.79 -6.79
C TYR A 265 8.58 -14.14 -5.51
N LEU A 266 7.90 -14.28 -4.36
CA LEU A 266 8.38 -13.74 -3.07
C LEU A 266 9.65 -14.43 -2.57
N ARG A 267 9.95 -15.64 -3.06
CA ARG A 267 11.21 -16.32 -2.76
C ARG A 267 12.40 -15.63 -3.41
N PHE A 268 12.21 -15.01 -4.58
CA PHE A 268 13.25 -14.29 -5.31
C PHE A 268 13.38 -12.84 -4.85
N LEU A 269 12.29 -12.20 -4.40
CA LEU A 269 12.33 -10.84 -3.83
C LEU A 269 13.13 -10.75 -2.52
N ARG A 270 13.40 -11.87 -1.82
CA ARG A 270 14.35 -11.89 -0.69
C ARG A 270 15.81 -11.65 -1.12
N LEU A 271 16.12 -11.83 -2.40
CA LEU A 271 17.47 -11.64 -2.95
C LEU A 271 17.70 -10.24 -3.50
N ALA A 272 16.63 -9.47 -3.74
CA ALA A 272 16.71 -8.07 -4.14
C ALA A 272 16.94 -7.22 -2.88
N LYS A 273 18.19 -6.77 -2.69
CA LYS A 273 18.58 -5.78 -1.68
C LYS A 273 18.31 -4.36 -2.17
#